data_AF-A0A2V8PLL6-F1
#
_entry.id   AF-A0A2V8PLL6-F1
#
_cell.length_a   1.000
_cell.length_b   1.000
_cell.length_c   1.000
_cell.angle_alpha   90.00
_cell.angle_beta   90.00
_cell.angle_gamma   90.00
#
_symmetry.space_group_name_H-M   'P 1'
#
loop_
_entity.id
_entity.type
_entity.pdbx_description
1 polymer ?
#
loop_
_entity_poly.entity_id
_entity_poly.type
_entity_poly.pdbx_seq_one_letter_code
_entity_poly.pdbx_strand_id
1 'polypeptide(L)'
;MISIKSVRILLILLVAFSFIAPLSPSHSQRRQDIEQKINALLARMTLEEKLGQLQQLDGESNGNFRPEHRDLVRKGLLGSTLNVRGAQRTNELQRI
;
A
#
# COMPACT_ATOMS: atom_id res chain seq x y z
N MET A 1 17.25 -48.32 17.80
CA MET A 1 18.53 -48.03 17.11
C MET A 1 18.19 -47.42 15.75
N ILE A 2 18.40 -46.12 15.56
CA ILE A 2 18.07 -45.45 14.28
C ILE A 2 19.07 -45.90 13.22
N SER A 3 18.60 -46.39 12.07
CA SER A 3 19.48 -46.84 10.98
C SER A 3 20.14 -45.64 10.29
N ILE A 4 21.45 -45.75 9.99
CA ILE A 4 22.23 -44.74 9.26
C ILE A 4 21.58 -44.35 7.93
N LYS A 5 20.87 -45.29 7.29
CA LYS A 5 20.12 -45.05 6.04
C LYS A 5 18.95 -44.07 6.26
N SER A 6 18.22 -44.22 7.37
CA SER A 6 17.10 -43.34 7.74
C SER A 6 17.56 -41.91 8.05
N VAL A 7 18.73 -41.76 8.69
CA VAL A 7 19.33 -40.44 8.97
C VAL A 7 19.72 -39.72 7.67
N ARG A 8 20.29 -40.43 6.69
CA ARG A 8 20.66 -39.85 5.39
C ARG A 8 19.44 -39.39 4.59
N ILE A 9 18.37 -40.18 4.56
CA ILE A 9 17.12 -39.82 3.89
C ILE A 9 16.53 -38.56 4.53
N LEU A 10 16.51 -38.50 5.87
CA LEU A 10 16.01 -37.33 6.58
C LEU A 10 16.82 -36.07 6.27
N LEU A 11 18.16 -36.16 6.23
CA LEU A 11 19.04 -35.05 5.86
C LEU A 11 18.81 -34.57 4.43
N ILE A 12 18.63 -35.48 3.47
CA ILE A 12 18.33 -35.12 2.07
C ILE A 12 16.98 -34.40 1.97
N LEU A 13 15.96 -34.87 2.68
CA LEU A 13 14.65 -34.23 2.72
C LEU A 13 14.70 -32.84 3.36
N LEU A 14 15.52 -32.65 4.39
CA LEU A 14 15.68 -31.36 5.08
C LEU A 14 16.42 -30.32 4.22
N VAL A 15 17.44 -30.77 3.48
CA VAL A 15 18.14 -29.93 2.48
C VAL A 15 17.20 -29.59 1.32
N ALA A 16 16.47 -30.57 0.78
CA ALA A 16 15.50 -30.34 -0.30
C ALA A 16 14.39 -29.36 0.13
N PHE A 17 13.92 -29.44 1.38
CA PHE A 17 12.93 -28.51 1.93
C PHE A 17 13.45 -27.06 2.04
N SER A 18 14.75 -26.89 2.30
CA SER A 18 15.40 -25.58 2.37
C SER A 18 15.45 -24.85 1.01
N PHE A 19 15.39 -25.59 -0.10
CA PHE A 19 15.32 -25.03 -1.46
C PHE A 19 13.91 -24.65 -1.92
N ILE A 20 12.85 -25.03 -1.19
CA ILE A 20 11.44 -24.74 -1.55
C ILE A 20 10.90 -23.53 -0.78
N ALA A 21 11.64 -23.00 0.19
CA ALA A 21 11.23 -21.81 0.94
C ALA A 21 11.14 -20.59 -0.01
N PRO A 22 9.99 -19.89 -0.06
CA PRO A 22 9.87 -18.70 -0.89
C PRO A 22 10.85 -17.64 -0.38
N LEU A 23 11.77 -17.20 -1.24
CA LEU A 23 12.63 -16.06 -0.95
C LEU A 23 11.75 -14.82 -0.80
N SER A 24 11.54 -14.39 0.44
CA SER A 24 10.94 -13.09 0.70
C SER A 24 11.89 -12.00 0.17
N PRO A 25 11.39 -11.00 -0.56
CA PRO A 25 12.24 -9.92 -1.04
C PRO A 25 12.92 -9.23 0.15
N SER A 26 14.19 -8.88 -0.01
CA SER A 26 14.92 -8.13 0.99
C SER A 26 14.26 -6.77 1.23
N HIS A 27 14.60 -6.13 2.35
CA HIS A 27 14.11 -4.79 2.64
C HIS A 27 14.55 -3.76 1.59
N SER A 28 15.76 -3.90 1.03
CA SER A 28 16.22 -3.05 -0.08
C SER A 28 15.40 -3.27 -1.35
N GLN A 29 15.11 -4.54 -1.70
CA GLN A 29 14.31 -4.87 -2.88
C GLN A 29 12.88 -4.32 -2.77
N ARG A 30 12.26 -4.43 -1.59
CA ARG A 30 10.93 -3.85 -1.35
C ARG A 30 10.92 -2.33 -1.46
N ARG A 31 11.93 -1.64 -0.93
CA ARG A 31 12.04 -0.18 -1.08
C ARG A 31 12.18 0.21 -2.55
N GLN A 32 13.02 -0.49 -3.31
CA GLN A 32 13.18 -0.22 -4.73
C GLN A 32 11.88 -0.41 -5.52
N ASP A 33 11.12 -1.46 -5.23
CA ASP A 33 9.79 -1.69 -5.85
C ASP A 33 8.80 -0.56 -5.51
N ILE A 34 8.79 -0.08 -4.26
CA ILE A 34 7.96 1.07 -3.86
C ILE A 34 8.38 2.34 -4.62
N GLU A 35 9.68 2.66 -4.66
CA GLU A 35 10.18 3.84 -5.38
C GLU A 35 9.87 3.77 -6.88
N GLN A 36 9.95 2.59 -7.49
CA GLN A 36 9.57 2.40 -8.90
C GLN A 36 8.08 2.69 -9.11
N LYS A 37 7.21 2.24 -8.21
CA LYS A 37 5.76 2.51 -8.27
C LYS A 37 5.45 4.00 -8.08
N ILE A 38 6.10 4.66 -7.12
CA ILE A 38 5.97 6.10 -6.89
C ILE A 38 6.39 6.87 -8.13
N ASN A 39 7.57 6.58 -8.68
CA ASN A 39 8.07 7.28 -9.87
C ASN A 39 7.16 7.06 -11.10
N ALA A 40 6.67 5.84 -11.30
CA ALA A 40 5.73 5.54 -12.38
C ALA A 40 4.39 6.28 -12.23
N LEU A 41 3.89 6.46 -10.99
CA LEU A 41 2.69 7.24 -10.70
C LEU A 41 2.93 8.74 -10.96
N LEU A 42 3.99 9.32 -10.38
CA LEU A 42 4.33 10.74 -10.53
C LEU A 42 4.60 11.13 -11.99
N ALA A 43 5.10 10.22 -12.82
CA ALA A 43 5.32 10.46 -14.25
C ALA A 43 4.01 10.58 -15.05
N ARG A 44 2.90 10.04 -14.54
CA ARG A 44 1.57 10.10 -15.19
C ARG A 44 0.70 11.25 -14.68
N MET A 45 1.11 11.90 -13.59
CA MET A 45 0.37 13.01 -12.99
C MET A 45 0.72 14.34 -13.66
N THR A 46 -0.29 15.16 -13.84
CA THR A 46 -0.20 16.60 -14.13
C THR A 46 0.41 17.36 -12.94
N LEU A 47 0.78 18.64 -13.17
CA LEU A 47 1.29 19.47 -12.08
C LEU A 47 0.21 19.75 -11.03
N GLU A 48 -1.02 19.96 -11.50
CA GLU A 48 -2.21 20.24 -10.69
C GLU A 48 -2.52 19.07 -9.75
N GLU A 49 -2.48 17.84 -10.25
CA GLU A 49 -2.67 16.63 -9.42
C GLU A 49 -1.56 16.49 -8.38
N LYS A 50 -0.30 16.81 -8.71
CA LYS A 50 0.82 16.77 -7.76
C LYS A 50 0.63 17.77 -6.64
N LEU A 51 0.18 18.99 -6.96
CA LEU A 51 -0.17 19.99 -5.96
C LEU A 51 -1.41 19.55 -5.14
N GLY A 52 -2.37 18.91 -5.78
CA GLY A 52 -3.53 18.30 -5.14
C GLY A 52 -3.16 17.31 -4.04
N GLN A 53 -2.15 16.47 -4.26
CA GLN A 53 -1.65 15.53 -3.24
C GLN A 53 -1.06 16.20 -1.99
N LEU A 54 -0.61 17.45 -2.10
CA LEU A 54 -0.09 18.22 -0.95
C LEU A 54 -1.20 18.88 -0.13
N GLN A 55 -2.44 18.85 -0.61
CA GLN A 55 -3.57 19.52 0.03
C GLN A 55 -4.26 18.61 1.05
N GLN A 56 -4.38 19.13 2.28
CA GLN A 56 -5.20 18.56 3.35
C GLN A 56 -6.36 19.51 3.66
N LEU A 57 -7.60 19.07 3.44
CA LEU A 57 -8.79 19.86 3.76
C LEU A 57 -9.54 19.31 4.97
N ASP A 58 -10.23 20.19 5.69
CA ASP A 58 -10.97 19.81 6.88
C ASP A 58 -12.42 19.44 6.57
N GLY A 59 -12.96 18.50 7.34
CA GLY A 59 -14.38 18.18 7.36
C GLY A 59 -15.23 19.27 8.01
N GLU A 60 -16.51 18.98 8.15
CA GLU A 60 -17.43 19.78 8.95
C GLU A 60 -17.31 19.42 10.44
N SER A 61 -17.76 20.31 11.33
CA SER A 61 -17.72 20.09 12.79
C SER A 61 -18.50 18.85 13.24
N ASN A 62 -19.50 18.42 12.46
CA ASN A 62 -20.30 17.22 12.67
C ASN A 62 -19.60 15.91 12.19
N GLY A 63 -18.43 16.01 11.55
CA GLY A 63 -17.68 14.88 11.01
C GLY A 63 -17.99 14.51 9.54
N ASN A 64 -18.81 15.28 8.83
CA ASN A 64 -19.05 15.10 7.41
C ASN A 64 -17.87 15.63 6.57
N PHE A 65 -17.74 15.14 5.33
CA PHE A 65 -16.95 15.84 4.32
C PHE A 65 -17.77 16.98 3.72
N ARG A 66 -17.11 18.01 3.19
CA ARG A 66 -17.78 19.15 2.58
C ARG A 66 -18.25 18.80 1.15
N PRO A 67 -19.36 19.36 0.66
CA PRO A 67 -19.89 19.02 -0.67
C PRO A 67 -18.86 19.13 -1.81
N GLU A 68 -18.01 20.15 -1.76
CA GLU A 68 -16.94 20.41 -2.73
C GLU A 68 -15.84 19.35 -2.76
N HIS A 69 -15.66 18.57 -1.68
CA HIS A 69 -14.63 17.52 -1.63
C HIS A 69 -14.86 16.48 -2.73
N ARG A 70 -16.12 16.20 -3.10
CA ARG A 70 -16.44 15.21 -4.14
C ARG A 70 -15.85 15.61 -5.50
N ASP A 71 -15.93 16.88 -5.84
CA ASP A 71 -15.42 17.37 -7.12
C ASP A 71 -13.91 17.53 -7.10
N LEU A 72 -13.33 17.91 -5.96
CA LEU A 72 -11.88 17.98 -5.79
C LEU A 72 -11.23 16.60 -5.89
N VAL A 73 -11.81 15.55 -5.28
CA VAL A 73 -11.32 14.17 -5.40
C VAL A 73 -11.33 13.71 -6.85
N ARG A 74 -12.44 13.89 -7.58
CA ARG A 74 -12.55 13.49 -8.99
C ARG A 74 -11.54 14.18 -9.91
N LYS A 75 -11.12 15.40 -9.56
CA LYS A 75 -10.13 16.18 -10.31
C LYS A 75 -8.69 15.91 -9.86
N GLY A 76 -8.47 15.04 -8.86
CA GLY A 76 -7.15 14.79 -8.29
C GLY A 76 -6.59 15.96 -7.45
N LEU A 77 -7.45 16.84 -6.95
CA LEU A 77 -7.10 18.08 -6.25
C LEU A 77 -7.27 18.01 -4.72
N LEU A 78 -7.40 16.81 -4.16
CA LEU A 78 -7.49 16.56 -2.72
C LEU A 78 -6.61 15.36 -2.33
N GLY A 79 -5.55 15.61 -1.56
CA GLY A 79 -4.62 14.57 -1.12
C GLY A 79 -5.07 13.88 0.16
N SER A 80 -5.52 14.65 1.15
CA SER A 80 -6.00 14.10 2.42
C SER A 80 -7.13 14.94 3.03
N THR A 81 -7.83 14.34 3.99
CA THR A 81 -8.81 15.07 4.81
C THR A 81 -8.55 14.90 6.29
N LEU A 82 -8.81 15.95 7.06
CA LEU A 82 -8.91 15.91 8.51
C LEU A 82 -10.38 16.03 8.94
N ASN A 83 -10.74 15.54 10.12
CA ASN A 83 -12.08 15.58 10.72
C ASN A 83 -13.27 15.03 9.91
N VAL A 84 -13.06 14.34 8.79
CA VAL A 84 -14.07 13.43 8.21
C VAL A 84 -14.07 12.15 9.05
N ARG A 85 -15.17 11.89 9.77
CA ARG A 85 -15.20 10.88 10.85
C ARG A 85 -16.25 9.80 10.61
N GLY A 86 -15.87 8.57 10.97
CA GLY A 86 -16.72 7.38 10.92
C GLY A 86 -16.57 6.61 9.61
N ALA A 87 -16.49 5.28 9.72
CA ALA A 87 -16.14 4.38 8.62
C ALA A 87 -17.04 4.53 7.39
N GLN A 88 -18.34 4.77 7.57
CA GLN A 88 -19.27 4.98 6.46
C GLN A 88 -18.87 6.20 5.62
N ARG A 89 -18.64 7.35 6.27
CA ARG A 89 -18.36 8.63 5.60
C ARG A 89 -16.97 8.64 4.96
N THR A 90 -15.97 8.12 5.67
CA THR A 90 -14.60 8.02 5.12
C THR A 90 -14.56 7.09 3.91
N ASN A 91 -15.27 5.96 3.96
CA ASN A 91 -15.34 5.02 2.83
C ASN A 91 -16.17 5.57 1.67
N GLU A 92 -17.18 6.40 1.93
CA GLU A 92 -17.92 7.07 0.86
C GLU A 92 -17.01 8.00 0.08
N LEU A 93 -16.27 8.88 0.77
CA LEU A 93 -15.34 9.82 0.13
C LEU A 93 -14.21 9.09 -0.60
N GLN A 94 -13.65 8.02 -0.01
CA GLN A 94 -12.55 7.25 -0.59
C GLN A 94 -12.90 6.50 -1.89
N ARG A 95 -14.19 6.23 -2.14
CA ARG A 95 -14.65 5.52 -3.34
C ARG A 95 -15.02 6.42 -4.51
N ILE A 96 -15.00 7.73 -4.31
CA ILE A 96 -15.24 8.72 -5.37
C ILE A 96 -14.09 8.69 -6.35
#